data_AF-A0A0F6RLN8-F1
#
_entry.id   AF-A0A0F6RLN8-F1
#
_cell.length_a   1.000
_cell.length_b   1.000
_cell.length_c   1.000
_cell.angle_alpha   90.00
_cell.angle_beta   90.00
_cell.angle_gamma   90.00
#
_symmetry.space_group_name_H-M   'P 1'
#
loop_
_entity.id
_entity.type
_entity.pdbx_description
1 polymer ?
#
loop_
_entity_poly.entity_id
_entity_poly.type
_entity_poly.pdbx_seq_one_letter_code
_entity_poly.pdbx_strand_id
1 'polypeptide(L)'
;MFSDLCKRSYDYKNSGAIGPKANLTGAYLNNANLRFADLSGANLRGAYLSGADLTGANLAAAALSGANLQRASLTGAFLRDARLVGVELQFADLRGADLTGAILEQIQNLEGADFSQVEGLSDLERSYLCGRSSRELGTWNPYTRSNTGQS
;
A
#
# COMPACT_ATOMS: atom_id res chain seq x y z
N MET A 1 2.05 -1.71 -40.27
CA MET A 1 1.09 -2.75 -39.85
C MET A 1 1.93 -3.98 -39.50
N PHE A 2 2.16 -4.39 -38.26
CA PHE A 2 1.45 -4.18 -37.01
C PHE A 2 2.46 -4.15 -35.85
N SER A 3 2.36 -3.12 -35.04
CA SER A 3 3.02 -2.93 -33.76
C SER A 3 2.11 -3.45 -32.65
N ASP A 4 2.08 -4.76 -32.40
CA ASP A 4 1.23 -5.35 -31.34
C ASP A 4 1.94 -6.48 -30.57
N LEU A 5 3.24 -6.32 -30.30
CA LEU A 5 3.99 -7.16 -29.36
C LEU A 5 4.24 -6.47 -28.01
N CYS A 6 3.46 -5.43 -27.69
CA CYS A 6 3.59 -4.68 -26.43
C CYS A 6 2.43 -5.02 -25.48
N LYS A 7 2.76 -5.62 -24.34
CA LYS A 7 1.92 -5.80 -23.14
C LYS A 7 0.75 -6.78 -23.28
N ARG A 8 1.06 -8.08 -23.31
CA ARG A 8 0.18 -9.04 -22.62
C ARG A 8 0.26 -8.71 -21.12
N SER A 9 -0.59 -7.79 -20.67
CA SER A 9 -0.96 -7.69 -19.26
C SER A 9 -1.44 -9.08 -18.86
N TYR A 10 -0.66 -9.80 -18.05
CA TYR A 10 -1.18 -10.99 -17.38
C TYR A 10 -2.40 -10.52 -16.60
N ASP A 11 -3.59 -10.93 -17.02
CA ASP A 11 -4.83 -10.57 -16.33
C ASP A 11 -4.96 -11.42 -15.08
N TYR A 12 -4.13 -11.10 -14.07
CA TYR A 12 -4.09 -11.78 -12.78
C TYR A 12 -5.43 -11.66 -12.03
N LYS A 13 -6.32 -10.72 -12.43
CA LYS A 13 -7.67 -10.61 -11.87
C LYS A 13 -8.49 -11.89 -12.09
N ASN A 14 -8.11 -12.69 -13.09
CA ASN A 14 -8.75 -13.94 -13.46
C ASN A 14 -7.87 -15.18 -13.22
N SER A 15 -6.64 -15.02 -12.72
CA SER A 15 -5.87 -16.17 -12.23
C SER A 15 -6.33 -16.42 -10.80
N GLY A 16 -6.89 -17.60 -10.50
CA GLY A 16 -7.37 -17.96 -9.15
C GLY A 16 -6.32 -17.93 -8.03
N ALA A 17 -5.11 -17.44 -8.31
CA ALA A 17 -4.04 -17.16 -7.37
C ALA A 17 -4.17 -15.80 -6.67
N ILE A 18 -4.89 -14.83 -7.25
CA ILE A 18 -5.11 -13.49 -6.66
C ILE A 18 -6.60 -13.32 -6.37
N GLY A 19 -6.97 -13.15 -5.10
CA GLY A 19 -8.36 -13.03 -4.67
C GLY A 19 -8.50 -12.92 -3.15
N PRO A 20 -9.75 -12.92 -2.63
CA PRO A 20 -10.02 -12.93 -1.20
C PRO A 20 -9.32 -14.11 -0.52
N LYS A 21 -8.68 -13.85 0.62
CA LYS A 21 -7.97 -14.85 1.43
C LYS A 21 -6.84 -15.59 0.71
N ALA A 22 -6.37 -15.07 -0.44
CA ALA A 22 -5.24 -15.64 -1.14
C ALA A 22 -4.00 -15.69 -0.23
N ASN A 23 -3.23 -16.78 -0.31
CA ASN A 23 -1.93 -16.86 0.35
C ASN A 23 -0.85 -16.36 -0.61
N LEU A 24 -0.39 -15.14 -0.35
CA LEU A 24 0.60 -14.40 -1.13
C LEU A 24 1.82 -14.07 -0.27
N THR A 25 2.11 -14.90 0.74
CA THR A 25 3.26 -14.74 1.62
C THR A 25 4.54 -14.73 0.79
N GLY A 26 5.35 -13.66 0.89
CA GLY A 26 6.59 -13.52 0.14
C GLY A 26 6.41 -13.40 -1.38
N ALA A 27 5.19 -13.18 -1.88
CA ALA A 27 4.94 -13.13 -3.31
C ALA A 27 5.68 -11.95 -3.98
N TYR A 28 6.18 -12.20 -5.20
CA TYR A 28 6.79 -11.17 -6.04
C TYR A 28 5.71 -10.47 -6.88
N LEU A 29 5.25 -9.31 -6.41
CA LEU A 29 4.17 -8.51 -7.00
C LEU A 29 4.64 -7.08 -7.34
N ASN A 30 5.96 -6.87 -7.46
CA ASN A 30 6.53 -5.56 -7.80
C ASN A 30 5.97 -5.08 -9.14
N ASN A 31 5.51 -3.83 -9.20
CA ASN A 31 4.87 -3.22 -10.37
C ASN A 31 3.64 -3.98 -10.89
N ALA A 32 3.08 -4.91 -10.11
CA ALA A 32 1.84 -5.55 -10.47
C ALA A 32 0.75 -4.47 -10.55
N ASN A 33 -0.02 -4.49 -11.64
CA ASN A 33 -1.35 -3.90 -11.57
C ASN A 33 -2.11 -4.77 -10.55
N LEU A 34 -2.83 -4.18 -9.61
CA LEU A 34 -3.74 -4.82 -8.65
C LEU A 34 -4.97 -3.91 -8.42
N ARG A 35 -5.23 -2.99 -9.37
CA ARG A 35 -6.30 -1.99 -9.26
C ARG A 35 -7.64 -2.67 -9.06
N PHE A 36 -8.38 -2.24 -8.04
CA PHE A 36 -9.70 -2.78 -7.71
C PHE A 36 -9.71 -4.30 -7.48
N ALA A 37 -8.56 -4.93 -7.22
CA ALA A 37 -8.52 -6.34 -6.87
C ALA A 37 -9.18 -6.55 -5.51
N ASP A 38 -9.91 -7.65 -5.36
CA ASP A 38 -10.37 -8.09 -4.05
C ASP A 38 -9.29 -8.97 -3.41
N LEU A 39 -8.61 -8.41 -2.42
CA LEU A 39 -7.57 -9.02 -1.61
C LEU A 39 -8.01 -9.09 -0.14
N SER A 40 -9.32 -9.04 0.13
CA SER A 40 -9.85 -9.07 1.49
C SER A 40 -9.41 -10.33 2.22
N GLY A 41 -8.82 -10.16 3.40
CA GLY A 41 -8.25 -11.23 4.21
C GLY A 41 -7.04 -11.94 3.61
N ALA A 42 -6.45 -11.44 2.52
CA ALA A 42 -5.28 -12.05 1.90
C ALA A 42 -4.07 -12.01 2.85
N ASN A 43 -3.24 -13.04 2.78
CA ASN A 43 -1.97 -13.09 3.51
C ASN A 43 -0.85 -12.59 2.60
N LEU A 44 -0.44 -11.33 2.77
CA LEU A 44 0.60 -10.63 2.01
C LEU A 44 1.87 -10.42 2.86
N ARG A 45 2.07 -11.21 3.92
CA ARG A 45 3.22 -11.06 4.81
C ARG A 45 4.52 -11.20 4.01
N GLY A 46 5.41 -10.22 4.16
CA GLY A 46 6.69 -10.17 3.44
C GLY A 46 6.57 -10.08 1.92
N ALA A 47 5.39 -9.78 1.37
CA ALA A 47 5.23 -9.66 -0.08
C ALA A 47 6.02 -8.46 -0.63
N TYR A 48 6.56 -8.62 -1.83
CA TYR A 48 7.26 -7.57 -2.56
C TYR A 48 6.26 -6.85 -3.46
N LEU A 49 5.78 -5.68 -3.03
CA LEU A 49 4.75 -4.86 -3.69
C LEU A 49 5.30 -3.51 -4.14
N SER A 50 6.63 -3.38 -4.28
CA SER A 50 7.24 -2.11 -4.68
C SER A 50 6.71 -1.67 -6.04
N GLY A 51 6.18 -0.45 -6.12
CA GLY A 51 5.59 0.12 -7.33
C GLY A 51 4.28 -0.53 -7.78
N ALA A 52 3.68 -1.43 -6.99
CA ALA A 52 2.40 -2.04 -7.34
C ALA A 52 1.28 -0.99 -7.37
N ASP A 53 0.33 -1.15 -8.30
CA ASP A 53 -0.86 -0.31 -8.37
C ASP A 53 -2.04 -1.00 -7.68
N LEU A 54 -2.25 -0.67 -6.40
CA LEU A 54 -3.34 -1.12 -5.54
C LEU A 54 -4.49 -0.10 -5.47
N THR A 55 -4.58 0.83 -6.43
CA THR A 55 -5.62 1.87 -6.43
C THR A 55 -7.00 1.24 -6.32
N GLY A 56 -7.77 1.65 -5.30
CA GLY A 56 -9.12 1.15 -5.03
C GLY A 56 -9.20 -0.35 -4.71
N ALA A 57 -8.08 -1.03 -4.43
CA ALA A 57 -8.09 -2.44 -4.04
C ALA A 57 -8.79 -2.64 -2.68
N ASN A 58 -9.48 -3.76 -2.54
CA ASN A 58 -10.03 -4.16 -1.25
C ASN A 58 -8.98 -4.99 -0.50
N LEU A 59 -8.35 -4.41 0.52
CA LEU A 59 -7.36 -5.04 1.40
C LEU A 59 -7.92 -5.21 2.83
N ALA A 60 -9.24 -5.19 3.00
CA ALA A 60 -9.86 -5.30 4.32
C ALA A 60 -9.40 -6.59 5.02
N ALA A 61 -8.99 -6.48 6.28
CA ALA A 61 -8.43 -7.56 7.10
C ALA A 61 -7.19 -8.27 6.49
N ALA A 62 -6.52 -7.70 5.49
CA ALA A 62 -5.32 -8.29 4.90
C ALA A 62 -4.13 -8.24 5.88
N ALA A 63 -3.29 -9.28 5.84
CA ALA A 63 -2.07 -9.33 6.62
C ALA A 63 -0.88 -8.88 5.78
N LEU A 64 -0.41 -7.64 5.99
CA LEU A 64 0.67 -7.00 5.23
C LEU A 64 1.98 -6.94 6.02
N SER A 65 2.11 -7.66 7.14
CA SER A 65 3.28 -7.51 8.02
C SER A 65 4.58 -7.78 7.27
N GLY A 66 5.53 -6.84 7.34
CA GLY A 66 6.81 -6.91 6.65
C GLY A 66 6.75 -6.75 5.12
N ALA A 67 5.60 -6.39 4.54
CA ALA A 67 5.50 -6.16 3.10
C ALA A 67 6.28 -4.91 2.67
N ASN A 68 6.91 -5.00 1.50
CA ASN A 68 7.54 -3.85 0.86
C ASN A 68 6.50 -3.16 -0.04
N LEU A 69 6.00 -2.00 0.39
CA LEU A 69 5.04 -1.16 -0.32
C LEU A 69 5.70 0.12 -0.87
N GLN A 70 7.03 0.14 -1.03
CA GLN A 70 7.73 1.32 -1.53
C GLN A 70 7.14 1.74 -2.89
N ARG A 71 6.83 3.02 -3.07
CA ARG A 71 6.26 3.60 -4.31
C ARG A 71 4.95 2.96 -4.77
N ALA A 72 4.28 2.17 -3.93
CA ALA A 72 3.00 1.58 -4.28
C ALA A 72 1.90 2.66 -4.32
N SER A 73 0.95 2.51 -5.25
CA SER A 73 -0.24 3.37 -5.31
C SER A 73 -1.38 2.68 -4.56
N LEU A 74 -1.73 3.16 -3.38
CA LEU A 74 -2.86 2.71 -2.57
C LEU A 74 -3.99 3.76 -2.53
N THR A 75 -4.02 4.68 -3.49
CA THR A 75 -5.04 5.74 -3.54
C THR A 75 -6.45 5.13 -3.49
N GLY A 76 -7.26 5.57 -2.52
CA GLY A 76 -8.61 5.06 -2.32
C GLY A 76 -8.73 3.57 -1.96
N ALA A 77 -7.64 2.90 -1.55
CA ALA A 77 -7.69 1.50 -1.17
C ALA A 77 -8.44 1.31 0.16
N PHE A 78 -9.11 0.18 0.32
CA PHE A 78 -9.82 -0.18 1.55
C PHE A 78 -8.92 -1.04 2.44
N LEU A 79 -8.32 -0.45 3.47
CA LEU A 79 -7.39 -1.11 4.39
C LEU A 79 -8.00 -1.33 5.78
N ARG A 80 -9.33 -1.34 5.88
CA ARG A 80 -10.04 -1.56 7.14
C ARG A 80 -9.57 -2.84 7.83
N ASP A 81 -9.22 -2.76 9.11
CA ASP A 81 -8.70 -3.88 9.91
C ASP A 81 -7.43 -4.56 9.34
N ALA A 82 -6.75 -3.95 8.36
CA ALA A 82 -5.53 -4.49 7.79
C ALA A 82 -4.34 -4.34 8.74
N ARG A 83 -3.41 -5.29 8.70
CA ARG A 83 -2.23 -5.30 9.58
C ARG A 83 -0.99 -4.83 8.84
N LEU A 84 -0.62 -3.55 8.98
CA LEU A 84 0.55 -2.91 8.39
C LEU A 84 1.71 -2.81 9.39
N VAL A 85 2.09 -3.95 9.98
CA VAL A 85 3.18 -4.00 10.97
C VAL A 85 4.53 -4.19 10.27
N GLY A 86 5.51 -3.34 10.52
CA GLY A 86 6.85 -3.54 9.96
C GLY A 86 6.95 -3.30 8.45
N VAL A 87 5.99 -2.57 7.86
CA VAL A 87 5.97 -2.29 6.41
C VAL A 87 6.97 -1.21 6.02
N GLU A 88 7.33 -1.20 4.74
CA GLU A 88 8.09 -0.11 4.11
C GLU A 88 7.15 0.69 3.18
N LEU A 89 6.96 1.97 3.47
CA LEU A 89 6.01 2.87 2.78
C LEU A 89 6.69 4.02 2.03
N GLN A 90 8.01 3.99 1.86
CA GLN A 90 8.73 5.07 1.19
C GLN A 90 8.07 5.43 -0.15
N PHE A 91 7.69 6.70 -0.30
CA PHE A 91 7.03 7.25 -1.49
C PHE A 91 5.68 6.61 -1.86
N ALA A 92 5.07 5.81 -0.97
CA ALA A 92 3.75 5.25 -1.20
C ALA A 92 2.68 6.34 -1.21
N ASP A 93 1.67 6.17 -2.07
CA ASP A 93 0.52 7.08 -2.17
C ASP A 93 -0.68 6.42 -1.49
N LEU A 94 -1.01 6.84 -0.26
CA LEU A 94 -2.18 6.35 0.47
C LEU A 94 -3.35 7.34 0.41
N ARG A 95 -3.34 8.32 -0.50
CA ARG A 95 -4.34 9.39 -0.49
C ARG A 95 -5.76 8.84 -0.59
N GLY A 96 -6.63 9.28 0.31
CA GLY A 96 -8.02 8.81 0.36
C GLY A 96 -8.20 7.34 0.74
N ALA A 97 -7.16 6.63 1.19
CA ALA A 97 -7.30 5.27 1.67
C ALA A 97 -8.06 5.24 3.00
N ASP A 98 -8.86 4.19 3.21
CA ASP A 98 -9.58 3.97 4.46
C ASP A 98 -8.77 3.03 5.35
N LEU A 99 -8.21 3.58 6.42
CA LEU A 99 -7.40 2.89 7.43
C LEU A 99 -8.20 2.61 8.71
N THR A 100 -9.53 2.65 8.69
CA THR A 100 -10.35 2.44 9.89
C THR A 100 -10.04 1.07 10.52
N GLY A 101 -9.56 1.08 11.76
CA GLY A 101 -9.19 -0.14 12.49
C GLY A 101 -7.94 -0.84 11.98
N ALA A 102 -7.23 -0.26 11.00
CA ALA A 102 -5.93 -0.75 10.58
C ALA A 102 -4.95 -0.74 11.77
N ILE A 103 -3.90 -1.54 11.67
CA ILE A 103 -2.83 -1.55 12.67
C ILE A 103 -1.55 -1.06 11.99
N LEU A 104 -1.15 0.16 12.32
CA LEU A 104 0.08 0.81 11.87
C LEU A 104 1.11 0.81 13.00
N GLU A 105 1.98 -0.20 13.01
CA GLU A 105 3.01 -0.36 14.04
C GLU A 105 4.36 -0.68 13.40
N GLN A 106 5.44 -0.21 14.04
CA GLN A 106 6.81 -0.54 13.64
C GLN A 106 7.12 -0.28 12.15
N ILE A 107 6.45 0.70 11.52
CA ILE A 107 6.75 1.12 10.14
C ILE A 107 8.25 1.40 10.05
N GLN A 108 8.89 0.70 9.12
CA GLN A 108 10.34 0.73 9.00
C GLN A 108 10.81 2.06 8.42
N ASN A 109 10.12 2.51 7.36
CA ASN A 109 10.38 3.79 6.73
C ASN A 109 9.11 4.29 6.00
N LEU A 110 8.79 5.56 6.20
CA LEU A 110 7.66 6.27 5.57
C LEU A 110 8.10 7.55 4.83
N GLU A 111 9.38 7.70 4.50
CA GLU A 111 9.91 8.86 3.76
C GLU A 111 9.08 9.14 2.51
N GLY A 112 8.46 10.32 2.47
CA GLY A 112 7.62 10.73 1.36
C GLY A 112 6.35 9.89 1.18
N ALA A 113 5.95 9.05 2.13
CA ALA A 113 4.62 8.47 2.11
C ALA A 113 3.57 9.59 2.20
N ASP A 114 2.52 9.53 1.40
CA ASP A 114 1.46 10.54 1.38
C ASP A 114 0.20 9.96 2.02
N PHE A 115 -0.15 10.48 3.20
CA PHE A 115 -1.35 10.11 3.94
C PHE A 115 -2.46 11.16 3.80
N SER A 116 -2.35 12.11 2.86
CA SER A 116 -3.34 13.19 2.74
C SER A 116 -4.73 12.59 2.48
N GLN A 117 -5.73 13.08 3.19
CA GLN A 117 -7.13 12.62 3.06
C GLN A 117 -7.37 11.16 3.46
N VAL A 118 -6.44 10.49 4.15
CA VAL A 118 -6.74 9.16 4.71
C VAL A 118 -7.85 9.25 5.75
N GLU A 119 -8.71 8.24 5.76
CA GLU A 119 -9.79 8.09 6.72
C GLU A 119 -9.42 7.07 7.79
N GLY A 120 -10.06 7.14 8.96
CA GLY A 120 -10.03 6.06 9.94
C GLY A 120 -8.81 5.99 10.86
N LEU A 121 -7.79 6.84 10.69
CA LEU A 121 -6.68 6.95 11.65
C LEU A 121 -7.18 7.38 13.04
N SER A 122 -6.81 6.61 14.05
CA SER A 122 -6.96 6.98 15.46
C SER A 122 -5.94 8.05 15.88
N ASP A 123 -6.19 8.71 17.01
CA ASP A 123 -5.26 9.70 17.54
C ASP A 123 -3.91 9.09 17.92
N LEU A 124 -3.91 7.83 18.35
CA LEU A 124 -2.68 7.08 18.63
C LEU A 124 -1.85 6.87 17.37
N GLU A 125 -2.48 6.49 16.26
CA GLU A 125 -1.80 6.29 14.98
C GLU A 125 -1.32 7.61 14.39
N ARG A 126 -2.11 8.68 14.48
CA ARG A 126 -1.66 10.03 14.12
C ARG A 126 -0.45 10.44 14.95
N SER A 127 -0.50 10.26 16.26
CA SER A 127 0.65 10.57 17.14
C SER A 127 1.88 9.72 16.80
N TYR A 128 1.69 8.46 16.45
CA TYR A 128 2.76 7.57 16.02
C TYR A 128 3.41 8.05 14.71
N LEU A 129 2.61 8.42 13.71
CA LEU A 129 3.09 8.91 12.42
C LEU A 129 3.73 10.30 12.53
N CYS A 130 3.10 11.24 13.24
CA CYS A 130 3.65 12.59 13.44
C CYS A 130 4.87 12.59 14.37
N GLY A 131 5.06 11.56 15.20
CA GLY A 131 6.22 11.39 16.08
C GLY A 131 7.49 10.89 15.38
N ARG A 132 7.45 10.69 14.07
CA ARG A 132 8.59 10.22 13.26
C ARG A 132 9.64 11.31 13.07
N SER A 133 10.83 10.91 12.60
CA SER A 133 11.93 11.86 12.49
C SER A 133 11.64 12.96 11.46
N SER A 134 12.16 14.18 11.70
CA SER A 134 11.98 15.29 10.74
C SER A 134 12.54 14.99 9.34
N ARG A 135 13.52 14.09 9.24
CA ARG A 135 14.03 13.57 7.96
C ARG A 135 12.96 12.78 7.22
N GLU A 136 12.31 11.83 7.90
CA GLU A 136 11.24 11.03 7.30
C GLU A 136 10.08 11.94 6.88
N LEU A 137 9.63 12.79 7.80
CA LEU A 137 8.49 13.67 7.59
C LEU A 137 8.72 14.73 6.51
N GLY A 138 9.96 15.24 6.40
CA GLY A 138 10.32 16.29 5.44
C GLY A 138 10.69 15.77 4.04
N THR A 139 10.79 14.46 3.83
CA THR A 139 11.17 13.92 2.53
C THR A 139 10.07 14.15 1.49
N TRP A 140 10.44 14.84 0.40
CA TRP A 140 9.53 15.16 -0.70
C TRP A 140 9.19 13.93 -1.56
N ASN A 141 7.90 13.70 -1.78
CA ASN A 141 7.39 12.72 -2.73
C ASN A 141 7.28 13.35 -4.14
N PRO A 142 8.08 12.91 -5.13
CA PRO A 142 8.00 13.46 -6.48
C PRO A 142 6.70 13.10 -7.22
N TYR A 143 6.00 12.04 -6.80
CA TYR A 143 4.80 11.53 -7.46
C TYR A 143 3.54 12.27 -6.99
N THR A 144 3.40 12.47 -5.68
CA THR A 144 2.22 13.14 -5.10
C THR A 144 2.40 14.64 -4.91
N ARG A 145 3.66 15.13 -5.00
CA ARG A 145 4.03 16.53 -4.78
C ARG A 145 3.66 17.01 -3.37
N SER A 146 3.92 16.16 -2.38
CA SER A 146 3.75 16.42 -0.95
C SER A 146 4.89 15.81 -0.14
N ASN A 147 4.89 15.98 1.17
CA ASN A 147 5.70 15.19 2.10
C ASN A 147 4.85 14.64 3.24
N THR A 148 5.38 13.67 3.97
CA THR A 148 4.60 12.98 5.02
C THR A 148 4.22 13.90 6.18
N GLY A 149 5.05 14.89 6.50
CA GLY A 149 4.76 15.86 7.56
C GLY A 149 3.63 16.85 7.21
N GLN A 150 3.26 16.97 5.94
CA GLN A 150 2.17 17.81 5.44
C GLN A 150 0.86 17.03 5.19
N SER A 151 0.91 15.71 5.35
CA SER A 151 -0.21 14.78 5.13
C SER A 151 -1.26 14.85 6.24
#